data_AF-A0A2N0HTD1-F1
#
_entry.id   AF-A0A2N0HTD1-F1
#
_cell.length_a   1.000
_cell.length_b   1.000
_cell.length_c   1.000
_cell.angle_alpha   90.00
_cell.angle_beta   90.00
_cell.angle_gamma   90.00
#
_symmetry.space_group_name_H-M   'P 1'
#
loop_
_entity.id
_entity.type
_entity.pdbx_description
1 polymer ?
#
loop_
_entity_poly.entity_id
_entity_poly.type
_entity_poly.pdbx_seq_one_letter_code
_entity_poly.pdbx_strand_id
1 'polypeptide(L)'
;MDGGMHNGQRSLWAILGTEPTGDERALKRAYAKRLKVTRPEDDPAAFQELREAYEYALRHAHLFAKELPEAQAAEAEAAAMAAPPMEPAELWGVVDQPAQEAQEPPAELWGVIAQEPAAPPELWGVVAIDPVQEGASLWQAFLEQSRRRDAAALLAGFLEREELLNLDVREEFELCALRYCASAGYDLSLRHALFEQLGWDRDFSYLARSHGDLVRSAVQRYRADRSFAHFSDNRDSYPGLDCIMSQQPPSAYARQMLDKKFNLQLRELLQTIRWQHGEMLAYKLDTDLFEQWEQAVFSRRYFKQTAFASAGLGFVLHIILSSLFKVADISLGDMGAYASLLGCQALAFAVLAMHALRWPAPLFARLHALQEGLQERLPVLRQRHGLLQLAWIVPFVLLALLLFLPERSDTLRIATSVGLCASALLAYAMNRQLLNGMLLAAALGLALVAALFMNGIGSAALVIANGMPMMFCLLLLALRSAAGLYEECGLPVARLPRLRVAWLIGCAGLLLPLYLQLLPAVPLGAALYAWSCAGLLISPSDLRWRTVWPLVLVPSLGSFLLAGQAASVRSMSMMHNGVELALIVLYFTLRCIYLRYGAALSRPGLS
;
A
#
# COMPACT_ATOMS: atom_id res chain seq x y z
N MET A 1 -11.69 -5.31 35.28
CA MET A 1 -11.23 -4.28 36.23
C MET A 1 -9.93 -3.71 35.72
N ASP A 2 -9.83 -2.39 35.81
CA ASP A 2 -8.65 -1.52 35.69
C ASP A 2 -8.04 -1.28 34.29
N GLY A 3 -8.81 -0.60 33.44
CA GLY A 3 -8.28 0.16 32.30
C GLY A 3 -7.58 1.44 32.80
N GLY A 4 -6.25 1.39 32.80
CA GLY A 4 -5.38 2.32 33.51
C GLY A 4 -5.42 3.78 33.07
N MET A 5 -5.79 4.65 34.00
CA MET A 5 -4.95 5.78 34.43
C MET A 5 -5.16 5.98 35.95
N HIS A 6 -4.21 5.52 36.75
CA HIS A 6 -4.05 5.97 38.13
C HIS A 6 -3.14 7.21 38.13
N ASN A 7 -3.70 8.39 37.85
CA ASN A 7 -3.23 9.57 38.55
C ASN A 7 -4.06 9.64 39.83
N GLY A 8 -3.40 9.62 40.98
CA GLY A 8 -4.02 9.34 42.28
C GLY A 8 -5.14 10.31 42.63
N GLN A 9 -6.39 9.91 42.36
CA GLN A 9 -7.48 9.68 43.33
C GLN A 9 -8.89 9.63 42.70
N ARG A 10 -9.06 9.81 41.38
CA ARG A 10 -10.38 9.67 40.71
C ARG A 10 -10.27 8.86 39.42
N SER A 11 -11.16 7.87 39.26
CA SER A 11 -11.23 7.07 38.03
C SER A 11 -11.73 7.93 36.85
N LEU A 12 -11.35 7.59 35.62
CA LEU A 12 -11.79 8.25 34.37
C LEU A 12 -13.31 8.54 34.36
N TRP A 13 -14.09 7.54 34.78
CA TRP A 13 -15.55 7.59 34.89
C TRP A 13 -16.04 8.50 36.01
N ALA A 14 -15.29 8.60 37.12
CA ALA A 14 -15.58 9.56 38.19
C ALA A 14 -15.24 11.01 37.79
N ILE A 15 -14.32 11.25 36.85
CA ILE A 15 -13.97 12.57 36.29
C ILE A 15 -14.96 13.01 35.20
N LEU A 16 -15.56 12.08 34.45
CA LEU A 16 -16.62 12.38 33.47
C LEU A 16 -18.04 12.36 34.05
N GLY A 17 -18.27 11.55 35.09
CA GLY A 17 -19.51 11.52 35.86
C GLY A 17 -20.53 10.60 35.21
N THR A 18 -20.03 9.58 34.53
CA THR A 18 -20.80 8.58 33.81
C THR A 18 -20.35 7.18 34.18
N GLU A 19 -21.22 6.22 33.95
CA GLU A 19 -20.85 4.80 33.99
C GLU A 19 -19.88 4.47 32.83
N PRO A 20 -19.12 3.36 32.93
CA PRO A 20 -18.28 2.88 31.85
C PRO A 20 -19.08 2.64 30.57
N THR A 21 -18.80 3.41 29.51
CA THR A 21 -19.56 3.32 28.25
C THR A 21 -18.63 3.57 27.05
N GLY A 22 -18.78 2.78 26.00
CA GLY A 22 -18.06 2.94 24.73
C GLY A 22 -18.74 3.85 23.69
N ASP A 23 -19.88 4.46 24.03
CA ASP A 23 -20.66 5.32 23.14
C ASP A 23 -20.19 6.77 23.18
N GLU A 24 -19.70 7.27 22.05
CA GLU A 24 -19.20 8.63 21.88
C GLU A 24 -20.26 9.71 22.21
N ARG A 25 -21.55 9.42 21.97
CA ARG A 25 -22.63 10.37 22.27
C ARG A 25 -22.88 10.51 23.76
N ALA A 26 -22.73 9.44 24.52
CA ALA A 26 -22.82 9.47 25.98
C ALA A 26 -21.64 10.27 26.58
N LEU A 27 -20.42 10.04 26.08
CA LEU A 27 -19.21 10.76 26.52
C LEU A 27 -19.29 12.28 26.27
N LYS A 28 -19.79 12.70 25.10
CA LYS A 28 -19.98 14.13 24.76
C LYS A 28 -21.01 14.82 25.67
N ARG A 29 -22.11 14.14 25.99
CA ARG A 29 -23.15 14.66 26.90
C ARG A 29 -22.63 14.83 28.32
N ALA A 30 -21.85 13.85 28.80
CA ALA A 30 -21.21 13.88 30.11
C ALA A 30 -20.28 15.09 30.26
N TYR A 31 -19.42 15.28 29.27
CA TYR A 31 -18.48 16.39 29.21
C TYR A 31 -19.22 17.73 29.19
N ALA A 32 -20.25 17.89 28.36
CA ALA A 32 -21.04 19.13 28.30
C ALA A 32 -21.74 19.44 29.64
N LYS A 33 -22.24 18.41 30.35
CA LYS A 33 -22.88 18.58 31.67
C LYS A 33 -21.87 19.05 32.72
N ARG A 34 -20.66 18.49 32.74
CA ARG A 34 -19.60 18.88 33.69
C ARG A 34 -18.92 20.19 33.34
N LEU A 35 -18.83 20.52 32.05
CA LEU A 35 -18.29 21.79 31.57
C LEU A 35 -19.10 22.99 32.06
N LYS A 36 -20.43 22.85 32.17
CA LYS A 36 -21.31 23.91 32.72
C LYS A 36 -21.02 24.26 34.17
N VAL A 37 -20.48 23.31 34.93
CA VAL A 37 -20.16 23.46 36.36
C VAL A 37 -18.69 23.82 36.56
N THR A 38 -17.81 23.34 35.70
CA THR A 38 -16.35 23.54 35.79
C THR A 38 -15.95 24.65 34.82
N ARG A 39 -16.14 25.91 35.24
CA ARG A 39 -15.75 27.07 34.43
C ARG A 39 -14.22 27.25 34.50
N PRO A 40 -13.54 27.51 33.36
CA PRO A 40 -12.08 27.68 33.32
C PRO A 40 -11.55 28.79 34.23
N GLU A 41 -12.41 29.76 34.57
CA GLU A 41 -12.06 30.97 35.33
C GLU A 41 -12.09 30.72 36.84
N ASP A 42 -12.85 29.71 37.29
CA ASP A 42 -13.02 29.37 38.70
C ASP A 42 -12.00 28.30 39.15
N ASP A 43 -11.70 27.30 38.30
CA ASP A 43 -10.68 26.27 38.58
C ASP A 43 -10.02 25.74 37.29
N PRO A 44 -8.85 26.30 36.90
CA PRO A 44 -8.17 25.90 35.68
C PRO A 44 -7.59 24.48 35.75
N ALA A 45 -7.27 23.97 36.94
CA ALA A 45 -6.73 22.62 37.13
C ALA A 45 -7.83 21.56 36.94
N ALA A 46 -9.02 21.79 37.52
CA ALA A 46 -10.17 20.91 37.33
C ALA A 46 -10.67 20.89 35.88
N PHE A 47 -10.58 22.02 35.17
CA PHE A 47 -10.92 22.09 33.75
C PHE A 47 -9.95 21.29 32.87
N GLN A 48 -8.64 21.36 33.13
CA GLN A 48 -7.64 20.55 32.43
C GLN A 48 -7.86 19.05 32.68
N GLU A 49 -8.09 18.65 33.93
CA GLU A 49 -8.36 17.26 34.29
C GLU A 49 -9.61 16.71 33.57
N LEU A 50 -10.69 17.51 33.52
CA LEU A 50 -11.92 17.14 32.81
C LEU A 50 -11.69 16.97 31.30
N ARG A 51 -10.89 17.87 30.71
CA ARG A 51 -10.58 17.85 29.28
C ARG A 51 -9.71 16.65 28.91
N GLU A 52 -8.66 16.37 29.68
CA GLU A 52 -7.78 15.23 29.46
C GLU A 52 -8.53 13.89 29.59
N ALA A 53 -9.40 13.77 30.59
CA ALA A 53 -10.26 12.60 30.77
C ALA A 53 -11.21 12.40 29.57
N TYR A 54 -11.83 13.48 29.07
CA TYR A 54 -12.70 13.42 27.90
C TYR A 54 -11.95 13.01 26.62
N GLU A 55 -10.80 13.62 26.35
CA GLU A 55 -9.99 13.29 25.18
C GLU A 55 -9.47 11.86 25.22
N TYR A 56 -9.07 11.37 26.40
CA TYR A 56 -8.66 9.98 26.59
C TYR A 56 -9.83 9.01 26.35
N ALA A 57 -11.01 9.29 26.91
CA ALA A 57 -12.18 8.45 26.74
C ALA A 57 -12.64 8.37 25.27
N LEU A 58 -12.60 9.48 24.55
CA LEU A 58 -13.00 9.54 23.14
C LEU A 58 -12.03 8.77 22.24
N ARG A 59 -10.72 8.84 22.49
CA ARG A 59 -9.71 8.08 21.71
C ARG A 59 -9.84 6.57 21.91
N HIS A 60 -10.27 6.11 23.08
CA HIS A 60 -10.35 4.70 23.44
C HIS A 60 -11.79 4.14 23.44
N ALA A 61 -12.78 4.91 22.97
CA ALA A 61 -14.20 4.53 22.96
C ALA A 61 -14.47 3.16 22.29
N HIS A 62 -13.78 2.89 21.17
CA HIS A 62 -13.88 1.62 20.44
C HIS A 62 -13.36 0.40 21.21
N LEU A 63 -12.40 0.60 22.13
CA LEU A 63 -11.89 -0.47 22.99
C LEU A 63 -12.87 -0.75 24.14
N PHE A 64 -13.41 0.31 24.75
CA PHE A 64 -14.43 0.17 25.79
C PHE A 64 -15.71 -0.49 25.27
N ALA A 65 -16.11 -0.22 24.03
CA ALA A 65 -17.24 -0.89 23.38
C ALA A 65 -17.04 -2.41 23.20
N LYS A 66 -15.78 -2.87 23.12
CA LYS A 66 -15.43 -4.28 22.89
C LYS A 66 -15.21 -5.08 24.18
N GLU A 67 -14.88 -4.41 25.27
CA GLU A 67 -14.58 -5.03 26.58
C GLU A 67 -15.81 -5.17 27.49
N LEU A 68 -16.94 -4.53 27.16
CA LEU A 68 -18.17 -4.60 27.93
C LEU A 68 -19.03 -5.82 27.51
N PRO A 69 -19.57 -6.64 28.46
CA PRO A 69 -20.41 -7.80 28.13
C PRO A 69 -21.69 -7.39 27.38
N GLU A 70 -22.08 -8.18 26.37
CA GLU A 70 -23.20 -7.93 25.43
C GLU A 70 -24.55 -7.59 26.11
N ALA A 71 -24.75 -7.98 27.38
CA ALA A 71 -25.96 -7.65 28.14
C ALA A 71 -26.06 -6.16 28.53
N GLN A 72 -24.93 -5.46 28.77
CA GLN A 72 -24.92 -4.04 29.16
C GLN A 72 -24.93 -3.10 27.95
N ALA A 73 -24.45 -3.56 26.79
CA ALA A 73 -24.51 -2.80 25.54
C ALA A 73 -25.97 -2.62 25.05
N ALA A 74 -26.81 -3.64 25.21
CA ALA A 74 -28.23 -3.61 24.82
C ALA A 74 -29.07 -2.64 25.67
N GLU A 75 -28.78 -2.52 26.98
CA GLU A 75 -29.44 -1.54 27.86
C GLU A 75 -28.99 -0.09 27.56
N ALA A 76 -27.70 0.11 27.23
CA ALA A 76 -27.19 1.42 26.84
C ALA A 76 -27.71 1.89 25.48
N GLU A 77 -27.87 0.98 24.50
CA GLU A 77 -28.50 1.29 23.20
C GLU A 77 -29.99 1.59 23.35
N ALA A 78 -30.72 0.85 24.19
CA ALA A 78 -32.14 1.12 24.46
C ALA A 78 -32.36 2.49 25.13
N ALA A 79 -31.47 2.89 26.04
CA ALA A 79 -31.50 4.22 26.67
C ALA A 79 -31.12 5.35 25.70
N ALA A 80 -30.26 5.10 24.72
CA ALA A 80 -29.88 6.07 23.68
C ALA A 80 -31.00 6.26 22.63
N MET A 81 -31.79 5.23 22.35
CA MET A 81 -32.91 5.28 21.39
C MET A 81 -34.18 5.93 21.97
N ALA A 82 -34.30 6.01 23.31
CA ALA A 82 -35.44 6.61 24.00
C ALA A 82 -35.34 8.13 24.23
N ALA A 83 -34.19 8.76 23.92
CA ALA A 83 -33.99 10.20 24.07
C ALA A 83 -34.28 10.95 22.75
N PRO A 84 -34.96 12.11 22.79
CA PRO A 84 -35.26 12.85 21.57
C PRO A 84 -33.98 13.34 20.85
N PRO A 85 -33.97 13.41 19.51
CA PRO A 85 -32.80 13.87 18.76
C PRO A 85 -32.64 15.39 18.96
N MET A 86 -31.51 15.82 19.53
CA MET A 86 -31.10 17.23 19.51
C MET A 86 -30.14 17.46 18.35
N GLU A 87 -30.42 18.48 17.54
CA GLU A 87 -29.55 18.91 16.44
C GLU A 87 -28.27 19.61 16.95
N PRO A 88 -27.13 19.44 16.27
CA PRO A 88 -25.85 20.05 16.67
C PRO A 88 -25.77 21.58 16.50
N ALA A 89 -26.85 22.23 16.03
CA ALA A 89 -26.90 23.68 15.81
C ALA A 89 -27.22 24.50 17.08
N GLU A 90 -27.82 23.92 18.12
CA GLU A 90 -28.13 24.64 19.38
C GLU A 90 -26.94 24.72 20.36
N LEU A 91 -25.81 24.10 20.03
CA LEU A 91 -24.62 24.16 20.87
C LEU A 91 -23.79 25.43 20.65
N TRP A 92 -23.91 26.16 19.52
CA TRP A 92 -23.12 27.37 19.22
C TRP A 92 -23.74 28.34 18.18
N GLY A 93 -25.04 28.64 18.22
CA GLY A 93 -25.57 29.61 17.24
C GLY A 93 -26.94 30.21 17.53
N VAL A 94 -26.95 31.39 18.17
CA VAL A 94 -27.95 32.45 17.92
C VAL A 94 -27.30 33.81 18.18
N VAL A 95 -26.86 34.50 17.13
CA VAL A 95 -26.96 35.96 17.04
C VAL A 95 -27.43 36.28 15.62
N ASP A 96 -28.43 37.16 15.56
CA ASP A 96 -29.12 37.75 14.41
C ASP A 96 -30.22 36.86 13.78
N GLN A 97 -31.49 37.26 13.71
CA GLN A 97 -32.03 38.60 13.42
C GLN A 97 -33.57 38.67 13.73
N PRO A 98 -34.28 39.78 13.41
CA PRO A 98 -35.02 40.64 14.34
C PRO A 98 -36.53 40.31 14.48
N ALA A 99 -37.15 40.71 15.59
CA ALA A 99 -38.60 40.92 15.64
C ALA A 99 -38.97 42.00 16.67
N GLN A 100 -39.85 42.88 16.22
CA GLN A 100 -40.34 44.10 16.84
C GLN A 100 -41.19 43.91 18.11
N GLU A 101 -41.08 44.92 18.95
CA GLU A 101 -42.12 45.60 19.75
C GLU A 101 -42.71 44.95 21.03
N ALA A 102 -42.42 45.68 22.12
CA ALA A 102 -43.34 46.12 23.18
C ALA A 102 -43.69 45.15 24.33
N GLN A 103 -43.08 45.34 25.51
CA GLN A 103 -43.66 46.10 26.64
C GLN A 103 -42.74 46.09 27.88
N GLU A 104 -42.67 47.25 28.55
CA GLU A 104 -41.81 47.58 29.69
C GLU A 104 -42.21 46.92 31.04
N PRO A 105 -41.29 46.89 32.03
CA PRO A 105 -41.42 46.17 33.30
C PRO A 105 -41.93 47.06 34.45
N PRO A 106 -41.93 46.53 35.70
CA PRO A 106 -41.37 47.35 36.76
C PRO A 106 -40.34 46.58 37.61
N ALA A 107 -39.15 47.18 37.61
CA ALA A 107 -38.26 47.46 38.72
C ALA A 107 -38.61 46.88 40.11
N GLU A 108 -37.59 46.37 40.83
CA GLU A 108 -36.85 47.15 41.83
C GLU A 108 -35.84 46.28 42.61
N LEU A 109 -34.80 46.95 43.14
CA LEU A 109 -33.82 46.51 44.16
C LEU A 109 -32.69 45.63 43.61
N TRP A 110 -31.45 46.06 43.36
CA TRP A 110 -30.54 46.99 44.04
C TRP A 110 -29.57 47.58 42.97
N GLY A 111 -29.24 48.86 42.91
CA GLY A 111 -28.22 49.48 43.78
C GLY A 111 -27.03 50.04 42.97
N VAL A 112 -27.32 51.03 42.12
CA VAL A 112 -26.46 52.09 41.53
C VAL A 112 -24.95 52.06 41.87
N ILE A 113 -24.10 51.68 40.90
CA ILE A 113 -22.97 52.54 40.52
C ILE A 113 -23.56 53.49 39.49
N ALA A 114 -23.42 54.80 39.71
CA ALA A 114 -23.91 55.82 38.80
C ALA A 114 -23.39 55.52 37.39
N GLN A 115 -24.27 55.06 36.50
CA GLN A 115 -24.05 55.25 35.09
C GLN A 115 -24.01 56.76 34.92
N GLU A 116 -22.85 57.29 34.51
CA GLU A 116 -22.83 58.57 33.83
C GLU A 116 -23.99 58.55 32.83
N PRO A 117 -24.87 59.57 32.82
CA PRO A 117 -25.87 59.64 31.77
C PRO A 117 -25.11 59.48 30.46
N ALA A 118 -25.45 58.43 29.70
CA ALA A 118 -24.96 58.27 28.34
C ALA A 118 -25.20 59.63 27.71
N ALA A 119 -24.11 60.34 27.42
CA ALA A 119 -24.20 61.59 26.70
C ALA A 119 -25.13 61.30 25.51
N PRO A 120 -26.12 62.17 25.21
CA PRO A 120 -26.85 62.03 23.96
C PRO A 120 -25.80 61.76 22.89
N PRO A 121 -25.96 60.77 21.98
CA PRO A 121 -24.89 60.42 21.05
C PRO A 121 -24.50 61.72 20.40
N GLU A 122 -23.37 62.27 20.84
CA GLU A 122 -22.87 63.49 20.30
C GLU A 122 -22.50 63.00 18.92
N LEU A 123 -23.34 63.35 17.95
CA LEU A 123 -23.02 63.40 16.55
C LEU A 123 -21.86 64.40 16.42
N TRP A 124 -20.70 64.09 17.03
CA TRP A 124 -19.43 64.44 16.44
C TRP A 124 -19.52 63.74 15.09
N GLY A 125 -19.51 64.50 14.02
CA GLY A 125 -19.59 64.00 12.65
C GLY A 125 -18.38 63.14 12.28
N VAL A 126 -18.23 62.00 12.96
CA VAL A 126 -17.31 60.93 12.64
C VAL A 126 -18.09 60.07 11.67
N VAL A 127 -17.83 60.28 10.39
CA VAL A 127 -18.13 59.28 9.36
C VAL A 127 -17.67 57.94 9.93
N ALA A 128 -18.57 56.97 10.08
CA ALA A 128 -18.19 55.62 10.51
C ALA A 128 -17.27 55.04 9.42
N ILE A 129 -15.97 55.25 9.60
CA ILE A 129 -14.92 54.71 8.74
C ILE A 129 -15.00 53.19 8.88
N ASP A 130 -15.14 52.49 7.75
CA ASP A 130 -14.94 51.03 7.70
C ASP A 130 -13.42 50.78 7.60
N PRO A 131 -12.76 50.35 8.68
CA PRO A 131 -11.30 50.23 8.70
C PRO A 131 -10.79 49.19 7.70
N VAL A 132 -11.58 48.16 7.40
CA VAL A 132 -11.23 47.10 6.45
C VAL A 132 -11.19 47.67 5.03
N GLN A 133 -12.22 48.43 4.64
CA GLN A 133 -12.28 49.05 3.32
C GLN A 133 -11.22 50.13 3.15
N GLU A 134 -11.05 50.99 4.15
CA GLU A 134 -10.08 52.08 4.07
C GLU A 134 -8.65 51.54 4.04
N GLY A 135 -8.30 50.60 4.93
CA GLY A 135 -6.99 49.93 4.93
C GLY A 135 -6.68 49.21 3.62
N ALA A 136 -7.65 48.49 3.05
CA ALA A 136 -7.51 47.85 1.75
C ALA A 136 -7.32 48.86 0.62
N SER A 137 -8.05 49.97 0.62
CA SER A 137 -7.94 51.03 -0.39
C SER A 137 -6.55 51.71 -0.37
N LEU A 138 -6.05 51.99 0.82
CA LEU A 138 -4.72 52.57 1.04
C LEU A 138 -3.61 51.61 0.61
N TRP A 139 -3.77 50.32 0.88
CA TRP A 139 -2.85 49.27 0.41
C TRP A 139 -2.81 49.19 -1.12
N GLN A 140 -3.97 49.24 -1.80
CA GLN A 140 -4.02 49.24 -3.26
C GLN A 140 -3.38 50.51 -3.85
N ALA A 141 -3.66 51.67 -3.28
CA ALA A 141 -3.04 52.93 -3.69
C ALA A 141 -1.52 52.90 -3.51
N PHE A 142 -1.02 52.31 -2.41
CA PHE A 142 0.40 52.09 -2.18
C PHE A 142 1.01 51.16 -3.24
N LEU A 143 0.39 50.00 -3.51
CA LEU A 143 0.87 49.04 -4.51
C LEU A 143 0.92 49.61 -5.94
N GLU A 144 -0.01 50.49 -6.30
CA GLU A 144 0.03 51.13 -7.62
C GLU A 144 1.20 52.10 -7.75
N GLN A 145 1.51 52.84 -6.68
CA GLN A 145 2.60 53.80 -6.64
C GLN A 145 3.98 53.14 -6.50
N SER A 146 4.08 52.03 -5.75
CA SER A 146 5.32 51.28 -5.54
C SER A 146 5.86 50.66 -6.82
N ARG A 147 5.02 50.46 -7.84
CA ARG A 147 5.46 50.01 -9.18
C ARG A 147 6.30 51.03 -9.94
N ARG A 148 6.23 52.32 -9.57
CA ARG A 148 6.86 53.42 -10.31
C ARG A 148 7.92 54.17 -9.53
N ARG A 149 8.00 53.97 -8.21
CA ARG A 149 8.91 54.67 -7.30
C ARG A 149 9.50 53.69 -6.30
N ASP A 150 10.57 54.09 -5.62
CA ASP A 150 11.16 53.29 -4.55
C ASP A 150 10.14 53.01 -3.43
N ALA A 151 9.91 51.73 -3.17
CA ALA A 151 8.92 51.24 -2.22
C ALA A 151 9.26 51.65 -0.78
N ALA A 152 10.54 51.65 -0.41
CA ALA A 152 10.98 52.01 0.93
C ALA A 152 10.69 53.48 1.24
N ALA A 153 11.09 54.40 0.36
CA ALA A 153 10.81 55.82 0.54
C ALA A 153 9.30 56.13 0.53
N LEU A 154 8.53 55.42 -0.31
CA LEU A 154 7.08 55.61 -0.37
C LEU A 154 6.35 55.13 0.89
N LEU A 155 6.74 53.97 1.44
CA LEU A 155 6.06 53.37 2.59
C LEU A 155 6.16 54.28 3.81
N ALA A 156 7.34 54.85 4.09
CA ALA A 156 7.53 55.80 5.18
C ALA A 156 6.56 57.00 5.09
N GLY A 157 6.43 57.60 3.89
CA GLY A 157 5.49 58.71 3.69
C GLY A 157 4.01 58.30 3.70
N PHE A 158 3.69 57.03 3.43
CA PHE A 158 2.33 56.51 3.59
C PHE A 158 1.98 56.33 5.07
N LEU A 159 2.90 55.82 5.89
CA LEU A 159 2.67 55.59 7.31
C LEU A 159 2.43 56.88 8.13
N GLU A 160 2.83 58.04 7.60
CA GLU A 160 2.60 59.36 8.23
C GLU A 160 1.23 59.98 7.87
N ARG A 161 0.45 59.35 6.99
CA ARG A 161 -0.86 59.87 6.58
C ARG A 161 -1.87 59.79 7.71
N GLU A 162 -2.76 60.79 7.79
CA GLU A 162 -3.77 60.90 8.85
C GLU A 162 -4.65 59.65 8.97
N GLU A 163 -4.98 59.00 7.85
CA GLU A 163 -5.80 57.79 7.83
C GLU A 163 -5.10 56.59 8.49
N LEU A 164 -3.77 56.48 8.37
CA LEU A 164 -2.95 55.40 8.96
C LEU A 164 -2.49 55.70 10.40
N LEU A 165 -2.80 56.89 10.92
CA LEU A 165 -2.68 57.17 12.36
C LEU A 165 -3.79 56.48 13.16
N ASN A 166 -4.91 56.15 12.52
CA ASN A 166 -5.93 55.29 13.12
C ASN A 166 -5.42 53.85 13.20
N LEU A 167 -5.37 53.31 14.44
CA LEU A 167 -4.83 51.98 14.71
C LEU A 167 -5.60 50.87 13.99
N ASP A 168 -6.93 50.97 13.90
CA ASP A 168 -7.75 49.94 13.27
C ASP A 168 -7.53 49.89 11.75
N VAL A 169 -7.47 51.07 11.11
CA VAL A 169 -7.16 51.20 9.67
C VAL A 169 -5.74 50.72 9.37
N ARG A 170 -4.80 51.03 10.28
CA ARG A 170 -3.40 50.61 10.17
C ARG A 170 -3.24 49.10 10.29
N GLU A 171 -3.92 48.44 11.22
CA GLU A 171 -3.86 46.98 11.36
C GLU A 171 -4.37 46.29 10.09
N GLU A 172 -5.47 46.78 9.49
CA GLU A 172 -6.01 46.25 8.23
C GLU A 172 -5.09 46.49 7.03
N PHE A 173 -4.43 47.66 6.96
CA PHE A 173 -3.39 47.93 5.98
C PHE A 173 -2.20 46.95 6.12
N GLU A 174 -1.72 46.74 7.34
CA GLU A 174 -0.63 45.83 7.66
C GLU A 174 -1.01 44.36 7.38
N LEU A 175 -2.27 43.97 7.59
CA LEU A 175 -2.79 42.65 7.22
C LEU A 175 -2.78 42.45 5.70
N CYS A 176 -3.17 43.46 4.92
CA CYS A 176 -3.09 43.42 3.46
C CYS A 176 -1.63 43.27 2.99
N ALA A 177 -0.70 44.01 3.61
CA ALA A 177 0.73 43.88 3.37
C ALA A 177 1.25 42.48 3.73
N LEU A 178 0.77 41.89 4.83
CA LEU A 178 1.15 40.56 5.27
C LEU A 178 0.70 39.49 4.26
N ARG A 179 -0.55 39.60 3.76
CA ARG A 179 -1.07 38.72 2.71
C ARG A 179 -0.23 38.80 1.44
N TYR A 180 0.24 40.00 1.08
CA TYR A 180 1.17 40.17 -0.05
C TYR A 180 2.51 39.47 0.21
N CYS A 181 3.09 39.64 1.40
CA CYS A 181 4.32 38.96 1.81
C CYS A 181 4.17 37.43 1.88
N ALA A 182 2.97 36.93 2.16
CA ALA A 182 2.61 35.53 2.14
C ALA A 182 2.32 34.96 0.73
N SER A 183 2.40 35.77 -0.33
CA SER A 183 2.14 35.32 -1.70
C SER A 183 3.44 34.94 -2.45
N ALA A 184 3.30 34.16 -3.52
CA ALA A 184 4.43 33.71 -4.35
C ALA A 184 4.86 34.71 -5.44
N GLY A 185 4.01 35.66 -5.83
CA GLY A 185 4.29 36.67 -6.86
C GLY A 185 4.58 38.03 -6.24
N TYR A 186 5.84 38.32 -5.94
CA TYR A 186 6.24 39.49 -5.17
C TYR A 186 7.52 40.16 -5.68
N ASP A 187 7.69 41.43 -5.31
CA ASP A 187 8.93 42.18 -5.43
C ASP A 187 9.75 42.02 -4.14
N LEU A 188 11.00 41.54 -4.29
CA LEU A 188 11.92 41.27 -3.19
C LEU A 188 12.26 42.56 -2.42
N SER A 189 12.41 43.67 -3.13
CA SER A 189 12.75 44.96 -2.54
C SER A 189 11.63 45.48 -1.64
N LEU A 190 10.39 45.39 -2.12
CA LEU A 190 9.20 45.79 -1.38
C LEU A 190 8.98 44.94 -0.13
N ARG A 191 9.13 43.60 -0.24
CA ARG A 191 9.01 42.73 0.95
C ARG A 191 10.04 43.08 2.00
N HIS A 192 11.28 43.38 1.60
CA HIS A 192 12.31 43.78 2.54
C HIS A 192 11.96 45.08 3.26
N ALA A 193 11.51 46.10 2.50
CA ALA A 193 11.10 47.38 3.03
C ALA A 193 9.93 47.25 4.03
N LEU A 194 8.93 46.41 3.73
CA LEU A 194 7.80 46.16 4.63
C LEU A 194 8.26 45.55 5.96
N PHE A 195 9.12 44.53 5.91
CA PHE A 195 9.60 43.88 7.13
C PHE A 195 10.44 44.81 8.00
N GLU A 196 11.25 45.67 7.39
CA GLU A 196 12.12 46.61 8.10
C GLU A 196 11.34 47.79 8.70
N GLN A 197 10.49 48.46 7.90
CA GLN A 197 9.81 49.68 8.33
C GLN A 197 8.62 49.43 9.25
N LEU A 198 7.94 48.29 9.11
CA LEU A 198 6.85 47.90 10.01
C LEU A 198 7.35 47.21 11.29
N GLY A 199 8.67 47.03 11.44
CA GLY A 199 9.27 46.42 12.64
C GLY A 199 8.90 44.95 12.84
N TRP A 200 8.47 44.29 11.77
CA TRP A 200 8.09 42.88 11.76
C TRP A 200 9.29 41.97 12.02
N ASP A 201 10.53 42.45 11.85
CA ASP A 201 11.72 41.74 12.29
C ASP A 201 11.77 41.51 13.82
N ARG A 202 11.10 42.37 14.60
CA ARG A 202 11.10 42.35 16.07
C ARG A 202 9.80 41.84 16.68
N ASP A 203 8.66 42.32 16.19
CA ASP A 203 7.37 42.01 16.82
C ASP A 203 6.28 41.66 15.79
N PHE A 204 5.74 40.45 15.95
CA PHE A 204 4.58 39.93 15.20
C PHE A 204 3.39 39.65 16.11
N SER A 205 3.49 39.94 17.40
CA SER A 205 2.57 39.43 18.41
C SER A 205 1.14 39.91 18.26
N TYR A 206 0.89 41.05 17.61
CA TYR A 206 -0.46 41.55 17.33
C TYR A 206 -1.08 40.82 16.12
N LEU A 207 -0.38 40.73 14.97
CA LEU A 207 -0.87 39.98 13.80
C LEU A 207 -0.92 38.46 14.01
N ALA A 208 -0.02 37.89 14.82
CA ALA A 208 0.03 36.45 15.06
C ALA A 208 -1.15 35.95 15.89
N ARG A 209 -1.78 36.80 16.71
CA ARG A 209 -2.97 36.44 17.50
C ARG A 209 -4.17 36.11 16.62
N SER A 210 -4.35 36.88 15.55
CA SER A 210 -5.48 36.74 14.61
C SER A 210 -5.12 35.91 13.38
N HIS A 211 -3.87 35.97 12.90
CA HIS A 211 -3.46 35.44 11.58
C HIS A 211 -2.12 34.68 11.62
N GLY A 212 -1.93 33.79 12.59
CA GLY A 212 -0.67 33.08 12.83
C GLY A 212 -0.09 32.31 11.63
N ASP A 213 -0.93 31.68 10.79
CA ASP A 213 -0.46 30.93 9.62
C ASP A 213 0.07 31.86 8.50
N LEU A 214 -0.60 33.01 8.29
CA LEU A 214 -0.13 34.02 7.35
C LEU A 214 1.21 34.59 7.79
N VAL A 215 1.33 34.94 9.08
CA VAL A 215 2.60 35.40 9.67
C VAL A 215 3.70 34.38 9.44
N ARG A 216 3.47 33.10 9.77
CA ARG A 216 4.46 32.04 9.55
C ARG A 216 4.90 31.99 8.09
N SER A 217 3.95 31.96 7.16
CA SER A 217 4.26 31.85 5.73
C SER A 217 5.01 33.08 5.18
N ALA A 218 4.73 34.28 5.68
CA ALA A 218 5.43 35.50 5.30
C ALA A 218 6.86 35.52 5.86
N VAL A 219 7.03 35.17 7.15
CA VAL A 219 8.34 35.10 7.80
C VAL A 219 9.24 34.05 7.14
N GLN A 220 8.70 32.87 6.86
CA GLN A 220 9.45 31.79 6.21
C GLN A 220 9.99 32.22 4.85
N ARG A 221 9.14 32.85 4.03
CA ARG A 221 9.57 33.38 2.73
C ARG A 221 10.56 34.53 2.85
N TYR A 222 10.37 35.46 3.79
CA TYR A 222 11.34 36.52 4.04
C TYR A 222 12.70 35.98 4.48
N ARG A 223 12.74 34.98 5.35
CA ARG A 223 13.99 34.29 5.76
C ARG A 223 14.63 33.55 4.59
N ALA A 224 13.84 32.93 3.72
CA ALA A 224 14.31 32.30 2.49
C ALA A 224 14.94 33.34 1.54
N ASP A 225 14.31 34.49 1.35
CA ASP A 225 14.81 35.60 0.54
C ASP A 225 16.15 36.13 1.07
N ARG A 226 16.23 36.40 2.38
CA ARG A 226 17.46 36.89 3.01
C ARG A 226 18.60 35.88 2.94
N SER A 227 18.30 34.60 3.14
CA SER A 227 19.29 33.52 3.00
C SER A 227 19.79 33.44 1.55
N PHE A 228 18.88 33.50 0.58
CA PHE A 228 19.22 33.48 -0.83
C PHE A 228 20.08 34.68 -1.25
N ALA A 229 19.74 35.88 -0.78
CA ALA A 229 20.53 37.08 -1.01
C ALA A 229 21.95 36.95 -0.44
N HIS A 230 22.08 36.47 0.81
CA HIS A 230 23.38 36.22 1.43
C HIS A 230 24.25 35.24 0.63
N PHE A 231 23.69 34.13 0.14
CA PHE A 231 24.45 33.19 -0.70
C PHE A 231 24.82 33.78 -2.07
N SER A 232 23.96 34.63 -2.63
CA SER A 232 24.20 35.30 -3.92
C SER A 232 25.30 36.36 -3.81
N ASP A 233 25.31 37.14 -2.73
CA ASP A 233 26.32 38.18 -2.48
C ASP A 233 27.68 37.56 -2.13
N ASN A 234 27.68 36.43 -1.40
CA ASN A 234 28.88 35.72 -0.97
C ASN A 234 29.22 34.53 -1.88
N ARG A 235 28.88 34.58 -3.17
CA ARG A 235 29.04 33.47 -4.13
C ARG A 235 30.45 32.88 -4.15
N ASP A 236 31.47 33.72 -4.06
CA ASP A 236 32.89 33.32 -4.08
C ASP A 236 33.32 32.54 -2.83
N SER A 237 32.60 32.67 -1.72
CA SER A 237 32.89 31.99 -0.46
C SER A 237 32.43 30.52 -0.44
N TYR A 238 31.53 30.15 -1.36
CA TYR A 238 30.89 28.83 -1.40
C TYR A 238 31.18 28.08 -2.71
N PRO A 239 32.37 27.49 -2.86
CA PRO A 239 32.69 26.67 -4.02
C PRO A 239 31.75 25.45 -4.09
N GLY A 240 30.94 25.38 -5.15
CA GLY A 240 29.90 24.37 -5.33
C GLY A 240 28.47 24.93 -5.31
N LEU A 241 28.27 26.17 -4.82
CA LEU A 241 26.97 26.84 -4.91
C LEU A 241 26.51 26.98 -6.35
N ASP A 242 27.43 27.28 -7.27
CA ASP A 242 27.18 27.36 -8.72
C ASP A 242 26.56 26.10 -9.31
N CYS A 243 26.97 24.94 -8.81
CA CYS A 243 26.45 23.65 -9.26
C CYS A 243 25.00 23.43 -8.79
N ILE A 244 24.65 23.95 -7.62
CA ILE A 244 23.28 23.90 -7.09
C ILE A 244 22.40 24.93 -7.81
N MET A 245 22.92 26.14 -8.03
CA MET A 245 22.19 27.23 -8.70
C MET A 245 21.99 26.98 -10.21
N SER A 246 22.83 26.16 -10.86
CA SER A 246 22.70 25.86 -12.29
C SER A 246 21.50 24.96 -12.63
N GLN A 247 20.80 24.42 -11.63
CA GLN A 247 19.66 23.50 -11.77
C GLN A 247 19.98 22.27 -12.65
N GLN A 248 21.25 21.90 -12.74
CA GLN A 248 21.67 20.71 -13.47
C GLN A 248 21.83 19.50 -12.54
N PRO A 249 21.58 18.27 -13.03
CA PRO A 249 21.78 17.08 -12.24
C PRO A 249 23.28 16.86 -11.94
N PRO A 250 23.60 16.13 -10.85
CA PRO A 250 24.99 15.88 -10.45
C PRO A 250 25.83 15.18 -11.53
N SER A 251 25.20 14.48 -12.48
CA SER A 251 25.88 13.84 -13.62
C SER A 251 26.61 14.84 -14.54
N ALA A 252 26.12 16.08 -14.66
CA ALA A 252 26.77 17.11 -15.48
C ALA A 252 28.16 17.49 -14.93
N TYR A 253 28.33 17.39 -13.60
CA TYR A 253 29.55 17.75 -12.89
C TYR A 253 30.38 16.54 -12.45
N ALA A 254 30.20 15.39 -13.10
CA ALA A 254 30.87 14.14 -12.73
C ALA A 254 32.40 14.26 -12.63
N ARG A 255 33.04 15.09 -13.47
CA ARG A 255 34.49 15.32 -13.42
C ARG A 255 34.93 16.08 -12.17
N GLN A 256 34.19 17.11 -11.76
CA GLN A 256 34.48 17.89 -10.55
C GLN A 256 34.20 17.09 -9.28
N MET A 257 33.18 16.24 -9.28
CA MET A 257 32.88 15.32 -8.17
C MET A 257 33.96 14.26 -7.90
N LEU A 258 34.94 14.08 -8.79
CA LEU A 258 36.10 13.22 -8.54
C LEU A 258 37.09 13.84 -7.54
N ASP A 259 37.11 15.17 -7.42
CA ASP A 259 37.98 15.88 -6.48
C ASP A 259 37.45 15.76 -5.05
N LYS A 260 38.33 15.31 -4.16
CA LYS A 260 38.03 15.10 -2.74
C LYS A 260 37.79 16.43 -2.01
N LYS A 261 38.52 17.49 -2.37
CA LYS A 261 38.39 18.80 -1.70
C LYS A 261 37.04 19.42 -2.03
N PHE A 262 36.70 19.45 -3.32
CA PHE A 262 35.40 19.92 -3.80
C PHE A 262 34.23 19.14 -3.16
N ASN A 263 34.33 17.80 -3.10
CA ASN A 263 33.27 16.98 -2.50
C ASN A 263 33.05 17.29 -1.00
N LEU A 264 34.12 17.53 -0.23
CA LEU A 264 34.01 17.93 1.18
C LEU A 264 33.36 19.31 1.34
N GLN A 265 33.77 20.29 0.52
CA GLN A 265 33.19 21.64 0.54
C GLN A 265 31.71 21.63 0.15
N LEU A 266 31.35 20.89 -0.90
CA LEU A 266 29.97 20.73 -1.32
C LEU A 266 29.13 20.02 -0.26
N ARG A 267 29.70 19.04 0.45
CA ARG A 267 29.02 18.33 1.53
C ARG A 267 28.71 19.25 2.71
N GLU A 268 29.66 20.09 3.10
CA GLU A 268 29.48 21.10 4.14
C GLU A 268 28.41 22.12 3.71
N LEU A 269 28.48 22.61 2.47
CA LEU A 269 27.47 23.53 1.92
C LEU A 269 26.06 22.92 1.95
N LEU A 270 25.89 21.67 1.50
CA LEU A 270 24.60 20.99 1.52
C LEU A 270 24.07 20.82 2.95
N GLN A 271 24.92 20.52 3.93
CA GLN A 271 24.52 20.45 5.34
C GLN A 271 24.12 21.81 5.89
N THR A 272 24.91 22.84 5.60
CA THR A 272 24.61 24.22 6.00
C THR A 272 23.25 24.66 5.45
N ILE A 273 22.98 24.40 4.16
CA ILE A 273 21.68 24.74 3.56
C ILE A 273 20.55 23.94 4.23
N ARG A 274 20.70 22.62 4.41
CA ARG A 274 19.66 21.76 4.99
C ARG A 274 19.31 22.13 6.42
N TRP A 275 20.31 22.41 7.25
CA TRP A 275 20.12 22.60 8.70
C TRP A 275 19.97 24.06 9.12
N GLN A 276 20.66 25.00 8.45
CA GLN A 276 20.64 26.41 8.82
C GLN A 276 19.69 27.23 7.92
N HIS A 277 19.49 26.82 6.67
CA HIS A 277 18.70 27.55 5.68
C HIS A 277 17.59 26.71 5.04
N GLY A 278 16.89 25.90 5.84
CA GLY A 278 15.81 25.02 5.35
C GLY A 278 14.68 25.76 4.63
N GLU A 279 14.40 27.02 5.01
CA GLU A 279 13.41 27.85 4.32
C GLU A 279 13.85 28.22 2.89
N MET A 280 15.15 28.43 2.65
CA MET A 280 15.68 28.64 1.29
C MET A 280 15.50 27.39 0.42
N LEU A 281 15.71 26.21 1.01
CA LEU A 281 15.45 24.93 0.34
C LEU A 281 13.98 24.81 -0.07
N ALA A 282 13.05 25.13 0.83
CA ALA A 282 11.62 24.95 0.59
C ALA A 282 11.04 25.92 -0.44
N TYR A 283 11.53 27.17 -0.50
CA TYR A 283 10.91 28.23 -1.31
C TYR A 283 11.71 28.69 -2.52
N LYS A 284 13.04 28.47 -2.57
CA LYS A 284 13.92 28.99 -3.64
C LYS A 284 14.63 27.92 -4.45
N LEU A 285 14.79 26.72 -3.90
CA LEU A 285 15.52 25.63 -4.55
C LEU A 285 14.57 24.50 -4.93
N ASP A 286 14.94 23.78 -5.99
CA ASP A 286 14.29 22.53 -6.33
C ASP A 286 14.69 21.45 -5.30
N THR A 287 13.72 21.01 -4.51
CA THR A 287 13.94 20.05 -3.42
C THR A 287 14.37 18.69 -3.97
N ASP A 288 13.82 18.26 -5.10
CA ASP A 288 14.13 16.96 -5.70
C ASP A 288 15.57 16.94 -6.24
N LEU A 289 15.97 18.03 -6.89
CA LEU A 289 17.34 18.19 -7.39
C LEU A 289 18.34 18.28 -6.24
N PHE A 290 18.00 18.99 -5.16
CA PHE A 290 18.85 19.08 -3.97
C PHE A 290 19.07 17.71 -3.30
N GLU A 291 18.02 16.90 -3.17
CA GLU A 291 18.12 15.55 -2.62
C GLU A 291 18.99 14.63 -3.49
N GLN A 292 18.94 14.77 -4.82
CA GLN A 292 19.84 14.06 -5.73
C GLN A 292 21.31 14.43 -5.49
N TRP A 293 21.60 15.70 -5.26
CA TRP A 293 22.93 16.19 -4.94
C TRP A 293 23.42 15.69 -3.58
N GLU A 294 22.56 15.73 -2.55
CA GLU A 294 22.85 15.15 -1.24
C GLU A 294 23.19 13.67 -1.38
N GLN A 295 22.36 12.91 -2.07
CA GLN A 295 22.59 11.49 -2.27
C GLN A 295 23.88 11.21 -3.06
N ALA A 296 24.21 12.01 -4.07
CA ALA A 296 25.43 11.85 -4.86
C ALA A 296 26.69 12.12 -4.05
N VAL A 297 26.68 13.12 -3.17
CA VAL A 297 27.84 13.52 -2.35
C VAL A 297 28.00 12.62 -1.12
N PHE A 298 26.91 12.22 -0.47
CA PHE A 298 26.94 11.40 0.75
C PHE A 298 27.02 9.89 0.47
N SER A 299 26.67 9.42 -0.72
CA SER A 299 26.91 8.04 -1.11
C SER A 299 28.42 7.80 -1.21
N ARG A 300 29.03 7.30 -0.13
CA ARG A 300 30.42 6.84 -0.13
C ARG A 300 30.61 5.95 -1.35
N ARG A 301 31.61 6.25 -2.19
CA ARG A 301 32.07 5.45 -3.36
C ARG A 301 31.97 3.96 -3.07
N TYR A 302 30.78 3.42 -3.32
CA TYR A 302 30.30 2.10 -2.93
C TYR A 302 31.12 1.03 -3.67
N PHE A 303 31.65 1.42 -4.83
CA PHE A 303 32.39 0.61 -5.78
C PHE A 303 33.58 -0.17 -5.20
N LYS A 304 34.43 0.43 -4.34
CA LYS A 304 35.60 -0.30 -3.80
C LYS A 304 35.19 -1.35 -2.78
N GLN A 305 34.24 -1.04 -1.90
CA GLN A 305 33.75 -1.98 -0.88
C GLN A 305 32.89 -3.09 -1.51
N THR A 306 32.09 -2.78 -2.53
CA THR A 306 31.30 -3.79 -3.27
C THR A 306 32.16 -4.69 -4.15
N ALA A 307 33.25 -4.18 -4.73
CA ALA A 307 34.19 -5.01 -5.49
C ALA A 307 34.86 -6.05 -4.59
N PHE A 308 35.38 -5.64 -3.42
CA PHE A 308 35.96 -6.57 -2.45
C PHE A 308 34.91 -7.54 -1.87
N ALA A 309 33.69 -7.07 -1.57
CA ALA A 309 32.60 -7.93 -1.13
C ALA A 309 32.17 -8.94 -2.21
N SER A 310 32.16 -8.55 -3.49
CA SER A 310 31.83 -9.44 -4.61
C SER A 310 32.87 -10.50 -4.88
N ALA A 311 34.15 -10.16 -4.69
CA ALA A 311 35.24 -11.12 -4.79
C ALA A 311 35.15 -12.17 -3.66
N GLY A 312 34.88 -11.73 -2.43
CA GLY A 312 34.69 -12.62 -1.28
C GLY A 312 33.46 -13.51 -1.43
N LEU A 313 32.32 -12.95 -1.82
CA LEU A 313 31.06 -13.70 -1.99
C LEU A 313 31.15 -14.70 -3.16
N GLY A 314 31.79 -14.33 -4.27
CA GLY A 314 32.04 -15.25 -5.40
C GLY A 314 32.91 -16.43 -5.01
N PHE A 315 33.92 -16.23 -4.14
CA PHE A 315 34.77 -17.30 -3.63
C PHE A 315 34.01 -18.23 -2.68
N VAL A 316 33.19 -17.68 -1.77
CA VAL A 316 32.32 -18.45 -0.87
C VAL A 316 31.32 -19.29 -1.67
N LEU A 317 30.68 -18.71 -2.69
CA LEU A 317 29.75 -19.42 -3.55
C LEU A 317 30.43 -20.57 -4.31
N HIS A 318 31.66 -20.36 -4.79
CA HIS A 318 32.46 -21.40 -5.43
C HIS A 318 32.89 -22.51 -4.47
N ILE A 319 33.25 -22.18 -3.22
CA ILE A 319 33.56 -23.18 -2.18
C ILE A 319 32.31 -24.00 -1.84
N ILE A 320 31.15 -23.35 -1.71
CA ILE A 320 29.89 -24.05 -1.47
C ILE A 320 29.56 -24.96 -2.66
N LEU A 321 29.66 -24.44 -3.89
CA LEU A 321 29.37 -25.21 -5.10
C LEU A 321 30.33 -26.39 -5.29
N SER A 322 31.63 -26.21 -5.05
CA SER A 322 32.63 -27.29 -5.11
C SER A 322 32.48 -28.30 -3.97
N SER A 323 32.05 -27.88 -2.78
CA SER A 323 31.71 -28.78 -1.68
C SER A 323 30.47 -29.62 -2.00
N LEU A 324 29.46 -29.05 -2.66
CA LEU A 324 28.28 -29.77 -3.13
C LEU A 324 28.63 -30.76 -4.24
N PHE A 325 29.52 -30.40 -5.18
CA PHE A 325 29.98 -31.32 -6.21
C PHE A 325 30.80 -32.49 -5.67
N LYS A 326 31.62 -32.25 -4.63
CA LYS A 326 32.33 -33.33 -3.92
C LYS A 326 31.37 -34.25 -3.17
N VAL A 327 30.32 -33.72 -2.55
CA VAL A 327 29.28 -34.52 -1.89
C VAL A 327 28.44 -35.30 -2.92
N ALA A 328 28.33 -34.81 -4.15
CA ALA A 328 27.62 -35.45 -5.25
C ALA A 328 28.49 -36.45 -6.07
N ASP A 329 29.75 -36.66 -5.70
CA ASP A 329 30.73 -37.52 -6.40
C ASP A 329 30.96 -37.13 -7.88
N ILE A 330 30.77 -35.84 -8.20
CA ILE A 330 30.98 -35.27 -9.53
C ILE A 330 32.34 -34.57 -9.55
N SER A 331 33.35 -35.21 -10.15
CA SER A 331 34.67 -34.62 -10.33
C SER A 331 34.65 -33.63 -11.50
N LEU A 332 34.65 -32.33 -11.20
CA LEU A 332 34.98 -31.29 -12.18
C LEU A 332 36.48 -31.35 -12.46
N GLY A 333 36.88 -31.52 -13.73
CA GLY A 333 38.28 -31.36 -14.12
C GLY A 333 38.78 -29.92 -13.87
N ASP A 334 40.10 -29.71 -13.84
CA ASP A 334 40.71 -28.42 -13.47
C ASP A 334 40.13 -27.24 -14.26
N MET A 335 39.90 -27.41 -15.57
CA MET A 335 39.27 -26.39 -16.42
C MET A 335 37.82 -26.06 -16.04
N GLY A 336 37.06 -27.05 -15.55
CA GLY A 336 35.70 -26.87 -15.04
C GLY A 336 35.67 -26.14 -13.70
N ALA A 337 36.67 -26.38 -12.84
CA ALA A 337 36.84 -25.65 -11.59
C ALA A 337 37.11 -24.15 -11.85
N TYR A 338 38.02 -23.83 -12.76
CA TYR A 338 38.29 -22.43 -13.16
C TYR A 338 37.08 -21.76 -13.81
N ALA A 339 36.35 -22.46 -14.69
CA ALA A 339 35.12 -21.93 -15.31
C ALA A 339 34.03 -21.65 -14.27
N SER A 340 33.87 -22.52 -13.27
CA SER A 340 32.90 -22.32 -12.19
C SER A 340 33.27 -21.18 -11.24
N LEU A 341 34.57 -20.98 -10.98
CA LEU A 341 35.07 -19.84 -10.19
C LEU A 341 34.78 -18.52 -10.90
N LEU A 342 35.14 -18.42 -12.18
CA LEU A 342 34.87 -17.23 -13.00
C LEU A 342 33.37 -16.96 -13.15
N GLY A 343 32.56 -18.02 -13.31
CA GLY A 343 31.10 -17.92 -13.35
C GLY A 343 30.49 -17.43 -12.03
N CYS A 344 30.95 -17.96 -10.89
CA CYS A 344 30.47 -17.53 -9.57
C CYS A 344 30.93 -16.11 -9.23
N GLN A 345 32.14 -15.72 -9.64
CA GLN A 345 32.63 -14.34 -9.49
C GLN A 345 31.86 -13.37 -10.38
N ALA A 346 31.57 -13.72 -11.63
CA ALA A 346 30.75 -12.92 -12.53
C ALA A 346 29.31 -12.77 -12.00
N LEU A 347 28.75 -13.83 -11.42
CA LEU A 347 27.41 -13.81 -10.82
C LEU A 347 27.37 -12.98 -9.53
N ALA A 348 28.34 -13.13 -8.63
CA ALA A 348 28.45 -12.32 -7.42
C ALA A 348 28.66 -10.84 -7.76
N PHE A 349 29.48 -10.55 -8.76
CA PHE A 349 29.67 -9.20 -9.29
C PHE A 349 28.38 -8.65 -9.91
N ALA A 350 27.65 -9.44 -10.70
CA ALA A 350 26.38 -9.03 -11.28
C ALA A 350 25.31 -8.76 -10.21
N VAL A 351 25.18 -9.61 -9.20
CA VAL A 351 24.21 -9.43 -8.10
C VAL A 351 24.54 -8.20 -7.26
N LEU A 352 25.81 -8.01 -6.90
CA LEU A 352 26.21 -6.84 -6.12
C LEU A 352 26.26 -5.56 -6.97
N ALA A 353 26.53 -5.65 -8.27
CA ALA A 353 26.37 -4.54 -9.20
C ALA A 353 24.90 -4.19 -9.40
N MET A 354 23.97 -5.15 -9.46
CA MET A 354 22.53 -4.89 -9.46
C MET A 354 22.03 -4.28 -8.15
N HIS A 355 22.71 -4.57 -7.03
CA HIS A 355 22.41 -3.98 -5.72
C HIS A 355 23.08 -2.60 -5.52
N ALA A 356 24.20 -2.33 -6.21
CA ALA A 356 25.00 -1.11 -6.07
C ALA A 356 24.73 -0.05 -7.15
N LEU A 357 24.55 -0.47 -8.40
CA LEU A 357 23.97 0.39 -9.43
C LEU A 357 22.47 0.36 -9.22
N ARG A 358 21.95 1.46 -8.66
CA ARG A 358 20.53 1.77 -8.81
C ARG A 358 20.19 1.64 -10.29
N TRP A 359 19.26 0.73 -10.59
CA TRP A 359 18.78 0.42 -11.93
C TRP A 359 18.52 1.72 -12.71
N PRO A 360 18.80 1.78 -14.03
CA PRO A 360 18.61 3.01 -14.78
C PRO A 360 17.15 3.45 -14.65
N ALA A 361 16.95 4.69 -14.18
CA ALA A 361 15.65 5.33 -13.98
C ALA A 361 14.59 5.04 -15.08
N PRO A 362 14.92 4.94 -16.40
CA PRO A 362 13.92 4.59 -17.41
C PRO A 362 13.41 3.14 -17.34
N LEU A 363 14.22 2.18 -16.85
CA LEU A 363 13.74 0.82 -16.61
C LEU A 363 12.80 0.77 -15.42
N PHE A 364 13.07 1.56 -14.37
CA PHE A 364 12.16 1.69 -13.24
C PHE A 364 10.87 2.38 -13.67
N ALA A 365 10.92 3.46 -14.43
CA ALA A 365 9.71 4.10 -14.97
C ALA A 365 8.90 3.16 -15.87
N ARG A 366 9.56 2.32 -16.70
CA ARG A 366 8.88 1.31 -17.51
C ARG A 366 8.31 0.15 -16.70
N LEU A 367 9.02 -0.30 -15.67
CA LEU A 367 8.55 -1.36 -14.76
C LEU A 367 7.45 -0.84 -13.85
N HIS A 368 7.51 0.40 -13.39
CA HIS A 368 6.47 1.08 -12.64
C HIS A 368 5.25 1.29 -13.52
N ALA A 369 5.41 1.72 -14.78
CA ALA A 369 4.31 1.84 -15.74
C ALA A 369 3.70 0.46 -16.11
N LEU A 370 4.51 -0.59 -16.22
CA LEU A 370 4.04 -1.97 -16.38
C LEU A 370 3.33 -2.46 -15.12
N GLN A 371 3.84 -2.13 -13.94
CA GLN A 371 3.26 -2.48 -12.65
C GLN A 371 1.94 -1.75 -12.44
N GLU A 372 1.85 -0.46 -12.78
CA GLU A 372 0.64 0.35 -12.74
C GLU A 372 -0.37 -0.15 -13.77
N GLY A 373 0.05 -0.43 -15.01
CA GLY A 373 -0.81 -1.04 -16.02
C GLY A 373 -1.28 -2.45 -15.66
N LEU A 374 -0.46 -3.22 -14.93
CA LEU A 374 -0.86 -4.50 -14.33
C LEU A 374 -1.80 -4.28 -13.14
N GLN A 375 -1.55 -3.30 -12.28
CA GLN A 375 -2.35 -2.95 -11.10
C GLN A 375 -3.72 -2.36 -11.48
N GLU A 376 -3.85 -1.66 -12.61
CA GLU A 376 -5.12 -1.20 -13.17
C GLU A 376 -5.93 -2.34 -13.80
N ARG A 377 -5.25 -3.34 -14.38
CA ARG A 377 -5.90 -4.54 -14.94
C ARG A 377 -6.20 -5.62 -13.89
N LEU A 378 -5.47 -5.61 -12.77
CA LEU A 378 -5.63 -6.54 -11.66
C LEU A 378 -7.01 -6.47 -10.97
N PRO A 379 -7.66 -5.32 -10.75
CA PRO A 379 -9.01 -5.28 -10.17
C PRO A 379 -10.06 -5.89 -11.08
N VAL A 380 -9.94 -5.75 -12.41
CA VAL A 380 -10.85 -6.41 -13.38
C VAL A 380 -10.66 -7.93 -13.37
N LEU A 381 -9.42 -8.40 -13.21
CA LEU A 381 -9.12 -9.82 -13.06
C LEU A 381 -9.50 -10.35 -11.67
N ARG A 382 -9.32 -9.57 -10.60
CA ARG A 382 -9.76 -9.89 -9.23
C ARG A 382 -11.27 -9.98 -9.13
N GLN A 383 -12.05 -9.18 -9.88
CA GLN A 383 -13.52 -9.35 -9.92
C GLN A 383 -13.95 -10.76 -10.37
N ARG A 384 -13.08 -11.52 -11.05
CA ARG A 384 -13.29 -12.93 -11.40
C ARG A 384 -12.37 -13.86 -10.61
N HIS A 385 -12.43 -13.78 -9.28
CA HIS A 385 -11.64 -14.61 -8.35
C HIS A 385 -11.61 -16.10 -8.75
N GLY A 386 -12.73 -16.67 -9.22
CA GLY A 386 -12.80 -18.07 -9.68
C GLY A 386 -11.89 -18.39 -10.88
N LEU A 387 -11.70 -17.46 -11.83
CA LEU A 387 -10.85 -17.67 -13.00
C LEU A 387 -9.36 -17.58 -12.66
N LEU A 388 -8.97 -16.69 -11.75
CA LEU A 388 -7.59 -16.59 -11.29
C LEU A 388 -7.15 -17.87 -10.57
N GLN A 389 -8.05 -18.53 -9.85
CA GLN A 389 -7.79 -19.80 -9.18
C GLN A 389 -7.61 -20.98 -10.14
N LEU A 390 -7.92 -20.82 -11.43
CA LEU A 390 -7.69 -21.81 -12.50
C LEU A 390 -6.41 -21.56 -13.29
N ALA A 391 -5.70 -20.45 -13.05
CA ALA A 391 -4.52 -20.05 -13.83
C ALA A 391 -3.37 -21.07 -13.78
N TRP A 392 -3.31 -21.90 -12.75
CA TRP A 392 -2.30 -22.95 -12.57
C TRP A 392 -2.46 -24.15 -13.53
N ILE A 393 -3.65 -24.34 -14.12
CA ILE A 393 -3.95 -25.50 -14.98
C ILE A 393 -3.13 -25.45 -16.26
N VAL A 394 -2.98 -24.27 -16.87
CA VAL A 394 -2.24 -24.09 -18.12
C VAL A 394 -0.76 -24.49 -17.99
N PRO A 395 0.02 -23.94 -17.02
CA PRO A 395 1.41 -24.37 -16.85
C PRO A 395 1.51 -25.86 -16.44
N PHE A 396 0.59 -26.37 -15.63
CA PHE A 396 0.55 -27.80 -15.27
C PHE A 396 0.37 -28.71 -16.49
N VAL A 397 -0.63 -28.45 -17.33
CA VAL A 397 -0.93 -29.28 -18.52
C VAL A 397 0.22 -29.21 -19.52
N LEU A 398 0.82 -28.05 -19.75
CA LEU A 398 1.98 -27.90 -20.62
C LEU A 398 3.17 -28.73 -20.12
N LEU A 399 3.48 -28.66 -18.82
CA LEU A 399 4.56 -29.44 -18.22
C LEU A 399 4.27 -30.94 -18.22
N ALA A 400 3.01 -31.34 -18.02
CA ALA A 400 2.59 -32.73 -18.12
C ALA A 400 2.68 -33.26 -19.57
N LEU A 401 2.40 -32.43 -20.58
CA LEU A 401 2.57 -32.81 -21.99
C LEU A 401 4.02 -33.04 -22.38
N LEU A 402 4.97 -32.32 -21.76
CA LEU A 402 6.39 -32.59 -21.93
C LEU A 402 6.76 -34.01 -21.45
N LEU A 403 5.96 -34.62 -20.55
CA LEU A 403 6.13 -36.02 -20.13
C LEU A 403 5.83 -37.06 -21.23
N PHE A 404 5.30 -36.65 -22.38
CA PHE A 404 5.05 -37.53 -23.53
C PHE A 404 6.19 -37.51 -24.57
N LEU A 405 7.15 -36.59 -24.46
CA LEU A 405 8.29 -36.54 -25.40
C LEU A 405 9.24 -37.73 -25.19
N PRO A 406 9.60 -38.48 -26.25
CA PRO A 406 10.40 -39.70 -26.16
C PRO A 406 11.88 -39.44 -25.85
N GLU A 407 12.43 -38.31 -26.32
CA GLU A 407 13.82 -37.91 -26.09
C GLU A 407 13.86 -36.64 -25.24
N ARG A 408 14.60 -36.68 -24.13
CA ARG A 408 14.83 -35.53 -23.24
C ARG A 408 16.22 -35.58 -22.66
N SER A 409 16.90 -34.43 -22.69
CA SER A 409 18.14 -34.23 -21.94
C SER A 409 17.86 -34.36 -20.43
N ASP A 410 18.87 -34.73 -19.65
CA ASP A 410 18.72 -34.83 -18.20
C ASP A 410 18.42 -33.47 -17.55
N THR A 411 18.90 -32.38 -18.15
CA THR A 411 18.53 -31.01 -17.76
C THR A 411 17.04 -30.74 -17.95
N LEU A 412 16.44 -31.18 -19.05
CA LEU A 412 15.01 -31.01 -19.32
C LEU A 412 14.16 -31.90 -18.39
N ARG A 413 14.65 -33.08 -18.00
CA ARG A 413 13.99 -33.96 -17.02
C ARG A 413 13.96 -33.34 -15.63
N ILE A 414 15.07 -32.76 -15.18
CA ILE A 414 15.13 -32.07 -13.89
C ILE A 414 14.25 -30.81 -13.95
N ALA A 415 14.36 -30.00 -15.01
CA ALA A 415 13.55 -28.79 -15.18
C ALA A 415 12.03 -29.08 -15.20
N THR A 416 11.61 -30.16 -15.86
CA THR A 416 10.19 -30.57 -15.86
C THR A 416 9.72 -31.03 -14.48
N SER A 417 10.54 -31.78 -13.73
CA SER A 417 10.20 -32.19 -12.35
C SER A 417 10.07 -31.00 -11.38
N VAL A 418 11.00 -30.05 -11.46
CA VAL A 418 10.98 -28.80 -10.68
C VAL A 418 9.77 -27.95 -11.08
N GLY A 419 9.49 -27.84 -12.38
CA GLY A 419 8.32 -27.15 -12.89
C GLY A 419 7.00 -27.75 -12.40
N LEU A 420 6.87 -29.08 -12.39
CA LEU A 420 5.68 -29.76 -11.88
C LEU A 420 5.49 -29.51 -10.38
N CYS A 421 6.56 -29.54 -9.59
CA CYS A 421 6.52 -29.18 -8.17
C CYS A 421 6.10 -27.72 -7.96
N ALA A 422 6.65 -26.79 -8.75
CA ALA A 422 6.25 -25.38 -8.72
C ALA A 422 4.78 -25.18 -9.11
N SER A 423 4.29 -25.92 -10.10
CA SER A 423 2.87 -25.88 -10.50
C SER A 423 1.94 -26.40 -9.41
N ALA A 424 2.35 -27.44 -8.66
CA ALA A 424 1.61 -27.96 -7.52
C ALA A 424 1.59 -26.98 -6.33
N LEU A 425 2.71 -26.31 -6.04
CA LEU A 425 2.79 -25.25 -5.05
C LEU A 425 1.90 -24.06 -5.41
N LEU A 426 1.89 -23.67 -6.69
CA LEU A 426 1.05 -22.59 -7.19
C LEU A 426 -0.44 -22.98 -7.12
N ALA A 427 -0.77 -24.22 -7.47
CA ALA A 427 -2.11 -24.78 -7.34
C ALA A 427 -2.58 -24.76 -5.86
N TYR A 428 -1.71 -25.14 -4.92
CA TYR A 428 -1.97 -25.06 -3.48
C TYR A 428 -2.19 -23.61 -3.02
N ALA A 429 -1.31 -22.68 -3.39
CA ALA A 429 -1.39 -21.28 -2.99
C ALA A 429 -2.69 -20.62 -3.48
N MET A 430 -3.08 -20.89 -4.72
CA MET A 430 -4.31 -20.35 -5.31
C MET A 430 -5.59 -20.97 -4.74
N ASN A 431 -5.53 -22.18 -4.18
CA ASN A 431 -6.70 -22.91 -3.65
C ASN A 431 -6.64 -23.14 -2.13
N ARG A 432 -5.84 -22.34 -1.40
CA ARG A 432 -5.60 -22.49 0.04
C ARG A 432 -6.90 -22.46 0.87
N GLN A 433 -7.84 -21.59 0.51
CA GLN A 433 -9.13 -21.45 1.20
C GLN A 433 -9.98 -22.72 1.12
N LEU A 434 -9.97 -23.39 -0.02
CA LEU A 434 -10.71 -24.64 -0.23
C LEU A 434 -10.09 -25.82 0.53
N LEU A 435 -8.78 -25.78 0.74
CA LEU A 435 -8.04 -26.84 1.42
C LEU A 435 -8.06 -26.75 2.95
N ASN A 436 -8.58 -25.66 3.54
CA ASN A 436 -8.47 -25.32 4.97
C ASN A 436 -8.93 -26.40 5.98
N GLY A 437 -9.70 -27.43 5.56
CA GLY A 437 -10.09 -28.57 6.39
C GLY A 437 -9.33 -29.89 6.15
N MET A 438 -8.54 -30.01 5.05
CA MET A 438 -7.72 -31.18 4.69
C MET A 438 -6.21 -30.89 4.75
N LEU A 439 -5.81 -29.87 5.53
CA LEU A 439 -4.46 -29.28 5.48
C LEU A 439 -3.35 -30.15 6.06
N LEU A 440 -3.65 -31.13 6.92
CA LEU A 440 -2.59 -31.91 7.56
C LEU A 440 -1.98 -32.98 6.63
N ALA A 441 -2.80 -33.64 5.80
CA ALA A 441 -2.35 -34.74 4.94
C ALA A 441 -1.64 -34.26 3.66
N ALA A 442 -2.06 -33.12 3.09
CA ALA A 442 -1.44 -32.54 1.90
C ALA A 442 -0.11 -31.83 2.22
N ALA A 443 -0.01 -31.16 3.37
CA ALA A 443 1.25 -30.59 3.86
C ALA A 443 2.26 -31.69 4.24
N LEU A 444 1.81 -32.81 4.82
CA LEU A 444 2.66 -33.98 5.08
C LEU A 444 3.14 -34.65 3.78
N GLY A 445 2.29 -34.74 2.76
CA GLY A 445 2.65 -35.29 1.45
C GLY A 445 3.64 -34.43 0.66
N LEU A 446 3.49 -33.10 0.70
CA LEU A 446 4.41 -32.17 0.08
C LEU A 446 5.77 -32.12 0.82
N ALA A 447 5.76 -32.23 2.16
CA ALA A 447 6.96 -32.36 2.97
C ALA A 447 7.69 -33.70 2.75
N LEU A 448 6.97 -34.81 2.50
CA LEU A 448 7.55 -36.12 2.17
C LEU A 448 8.22 -36.13 0.79
N VAL A 449 7.64 -35.43 -0.19
CA VAL A 449 8.22 -35.23 -1.54
C VAL A 449 9.48 -34.35 -1.47
N ALA A 450 9.47 -33.31 -0.63
CA ALA A 450 10.66 -32.51 -0.35
C ALA A 450 11.76 -33.32 0.37
N ALA A 451 11.41 -34.23 1.28
CA ALA A 451 12.35 -35.10 1.99
C ALA A 451 12.98 -36.19 1.10
N LEU A 452 12.24 -36.71 0.11
CA LEU A 452 12.76 -37.68 -0.87
C LEU A 452 13.69 -37.05 -1.91
N PHE A 453 13.44 -35.78 -2.29
CA PHE A 453 14.34 -35.00 -3.16
C PHE A 453 15.73 -34.76 -2.54
N MET A 454 15.80 -34.73 -1.20
CA MET A 454 17.06 -34.52 -0.47
C MET A 454 17.89 -35.80 -0.30
N ASN A 455 17.38 -36.99 -0.66
CA ASN A 455 18.02 -38.26 -0.26
C ASN A 455 18.18 -39.34 -1.37
N GLY A 456 17.83 -39.08 -2.63
CA GLY A 456 17.84 -40.14 -3.68
C GLY A 456 18.56 -39.78 -4.98
N ILE A 457 19.71 -40.39 -5.24
CA ILE A 457 20.40 -40.39 -6.55
C ILE A 457 19.82 -41.52 -7.40
N GLY A 458 19.00 -41.22 -8.42
CA GLY A 458 18.54 -42.24 -9.39
C GLY A 458 17.26 -41.93 -10.15
N SER A 459 17.00 -42.68 -11.24
CA SER A 459 15.81 -42.55 -12.10
C SER A 459 14.48 -42.79 -11.36
N ALA A 460 14.49 -43.58 -10.28
CA ALA A 460 13.31 -43.84 -9.46
C ALA A 460 12.86 -42.61 -8.65
N ALA A 461 13.80 -41.77 -8.19
CA ALA A 461 13.46 -40.55 -7.46
C ALA A 461 12.76 -39.52 -8.36
N LEU A 462 13.23 -39.36 -9.60
CA LEU A 462 12.62 -38.50 -10.62
C LEU A 462 11.19 -38.93 -10.98
N VAL A 463 10.92 -40.24 -10.95
CA VAL A 463 9.59 -40.79 -11.25
C VAL A 463 8.60 -40.48 -10.13
N ILE A 464 9.00 -40.65 -8.87
CA ILE A 464 8.19 -40.29 -7.70
C ILE A 464 7.97 -38.78 -7.66
N ALA A 465 9.01 -38.00 -7.97
CA ALA A 465 8.98 -36.55 -8.07
C ALA A 465 8.03 -36.02 -9.16
N ASN A 466 7.78 -36.78 -10.22
CA ASN A 466 6.80 -36.40 -11.26
C ASN A 466 5.38 -36.89 -10.91
N GLY A 467 5.24 -38.12 -10.40
CA GLY A 467 3.93 -38.73 -10.16
C GLY A 467 3.13 -38.08 -9.03
N MET A 468 3.79 -37.72 -7.92
CA MET A 468 3.13 -37.12 -6.75
C MET A 468 2.53 -35.72 -7.00
N PRO A 469 3.25 -34.74 -7.57
CA PRO A 469 2.65 -33.45 -7.91
C PRO A 469 1.58 -33.58 -8.99
N MET A 470 1.72 -34.52 -9.94
CA MET A 470 0.70 -34.77 -10.96
C MET A 470 -0.60 -35.30 -10.35
N MET A 471 -0.50 -36.27 -9.43
CA MET A 471 -1.63 -36.77 -8.66
C MET A 471 -2.31 -35.67 -7.83
N PHE A 472 -1.52 -34.84 -7.14
CA PHE A 472 -2.04 -33.71 -6.36
C PHE A 472 -2.82 -32.73 -7.24
N CYS A 473 -2.27 -32.34 -8.38
CA CYS A 473 -2.92 -31.46 -9.35
C CYS A 473 -4.23 -32.06 -9.90
N LEU A 474 -4.24 -33.34 -10.28
CA LEU A 474 -5.45 -34.01 -10.76
C LEU A 474 -6.53 -34.12 -9.67
N LEU A 475 -6.14 -34.41 -8.43
CA LEU A 475 -7.05 -34.49 -7.29
C LEU A 475 -7.63 -33.12 -6.94
N LEU A 476 -6.81 -32.06 -6.98
CA LEU A 476 -7.27 -30.68 -6.79
C LEU A 476 -8.24 -30.26 -7.91
N LEU A 477 -7.99 -30.67 -9.15
CA LEU A 477 -8.88 -30.42 -10.28
C LEU A 477 -10.26 -31.06 -10.08
N ALA A 478 -10.29 -32.32 -9.62
CA ALA A 478 -11.52 -33.05 -9.31
C ALA A 478 -12.25 -32.47 -8.08
N LEU A 479 -11.49 -31.99 -7.09
CA LEU A 479 -12.03 -31.35 -5.89
C LEU A 479 -12.67 -30.01 -6.20
N ARG A 480 -12.10 -29.27 -7.14
CA ARG A 480 -12.64 -27.98 -7.56
C ARG A 480 -13.94 -28.12 -8.33
N SER A 481 -14.07 -29.13 -9.20
CA SER A 481 -15.33 -29.39 -9.91
C SER A 481 -16.45 -29.84 -8.94
N ALA A 482 -16.10 -30.53 -7.86
CA ALA A 482 -17.03 -30.92 -6.80
C ALA A 482 -17.48 -29.73 -5.92
N ALA A 483 -16.61 -28.75 -5.70
CA ALA A 483 -16.86 -27.59 -4.85
C ALA A 483 -17.66 -26.45 -5.50
N GLY A 484 -18.20 -26.63 -6.72
CA GLY A 484 -19.06 -25.62 -7.35
C GLY A 484 -18.34 -24.60 -8.24
N LEU A 485 -17.25 -24.99 -8.91
CA LEU A 485 -16.44 -24.11 -9.78
C LEU A 485 -17.25 -23.21 -10.74
N TYR A 486 -18.32 -23.73 -11.34
CA TYR A 486 -19.09 -22.97 -12.34
C TYR A 486 -19.91 -21.84 -11.72
N GLU A 487 -20.38 -22.01 -10.48
CA GLU A 487 -21.11 -20.99 -9.74
C GLU A 487 -20.16 -19.88 -9.29
N GLU A 488 -18.98 -20.24 -8.77
CA GLU A 488 -17.93 -19.28 -8.39
C GLU A 488 -17.35 -18.49 -9.58
N CYS A 489 -17.31 -19.10 -10.78
CA CYS A 489 -16.84 -18.45 -12.00
C CYS A 489 -17.94 -17.67 -12.76
N GLY A 490 -19.19 -17.67 -12.29
CA GLY A 490 -20.32 -17.03 -12.97
C GLY A 490 -20.64 -17.63 -14.35
N LEU A 491 -20.27 -18.90 -14.57
CA LEU A 491 -20.49 -19.59 -15.84
C LEU A 491 -21.90 -20.22 -15.88
N PRO A 492 -22.58 -20.24 -17.03
CA PRO A 492 -23.94 -20.76 -17.13
C PRO A 492 -23.97 -22.27 -16.90
N VAL A 493 -24.44 -22.69 -15.71
CA VAL A 493 -24.60 -24.09 -15.28
C VAL A 493 -25.47 -24.89 -16.27
N ALA A 494 -26.42 -24.23 -16.94
CA ALA A 494 -27.28 -24.82 -17.98
C ALA A 494 -26.50 -25.40 -19.18
N ARG A 495 -25.26 -24.96 -19.43
CA ARG A 495 -24.41 -25.47 -20.53
C ARG A 495 -23.64 -26.74 -20.17
N LEU A 496 -23.53 -27.09 -18.88
CA LEU A 496 -22.82 -28.29 -18.42
C LEU A 496 -23.23 -29.60 -19.11
N PRO A 497 -24.53 -29.95 -19.29
CA PRO A 497 -24.89 -31.19 -19.96
C PRO A 497 -24.42 -31.23 -21.41
N ARG A 498 -24.49 -30.10 -22.13
CA ARG A 498 -23.99 -30.00 -23.51
C ARG A 498 -22.47 -30.17 -23.57
N LEU A 499 -21.75 -29.57 -22.63
CA LEU A 499 -20.30 -29.72 -22.51
C LEU A 499 -19.88 -31.16 -22.19
N ARG A 500 -20.64 -31.88 -21.35
CA ARG A 500 -20.39 -33.31 -21.07
C ARG A 500 -20.58 -34.19 -22.29
N VAL A 501 -21.65 -33.96 -23.05
CA VAL A 501 -21.90 -34.70 -24.30
C VAL A 501 -20.80 -34.40 -25.33
N ALA A 502 -20.42 -33.13 -25.49
CA ALA A 502 -19.31 -32.75 -26.36
C ALA A 502 -17.98 -33.39 -25.92
N TRP A 503 -17.72 -33.45 -24.61
CA TRP A 503 -16.56 -34.13 -24.06
C TRP A 503 -16.56 -35.63 -24.35
N LEU A 504 -17.72 -36.31 -24.18
CA LEU A 504 -17.88 -37.74 -24.50
C LEU A 504 -17.63 -38.03 -25.99
N ILE A 505 -18.17 -37.18 -26.88
CA ILE A 505 -17.94 -37.27 -28.34
C ILE A 505 -16.44 -37.11 -28.64
N GLY A 506 -15.78 -36.13 -28.04
CA GLY A 506 -14.33 -35.93 -28.20
C GLY A 506 -13.51 -37.09 -27.65
N CYS A 507 -13.91 -37.68 -26.51
CA CYS A 507 -13.25 -38.84 -25.93
C CYS A 507 -13.39 -40.07 -26.84
N ALA A 508 -14.59 -40.33 -27.38
CA ALA A 508 -14.81 -41.39 -28.36
C ALA A 508 -14.01 -41.15 -29.66
N GLY A 509 -13.97 -39.91 -30.14
CA GLY A 509 -13.20 -39.49 -31.32
C GLY A 509 -11.69 -39.61 -31.17
N LEU A 510 -11.16 -39.62 -29.94
CA LEU A 510 -9.74 -39.86 -29.66
C LEU A 510 -9.44 -41.33 -29.34
N LEU A 511 -10.35 -42.08 -28.70
CA LEU A 511 -10.18 -43.50 -28.40
C LEU A 511 -10.36 -44.39 -29.64
N LEU A 512 -11.26 -44.04 -30.55
CA LEU A 512 -11.51 -44.79 -31.79
C LEU A 512 -10.27 -44.87 -32.71
N PRO A 513 -9.58 -43.77 -33.05
CA PRO A 513 -8.34 -43.84 -33.82
C PRO A 513 -7.18 -44.51 -33.07
N LEU A 514 -7.20 -44.50 -31.72
CA LEU A 514 -6.24 -45.25 -30.92
C LEU A 514 -6.45 -46.75 -31.09
N TYR A 515 -7.70 -47.18 -30.98
CA TYR A 515 -8.11 -48.58 -31.08
C TYR A 515 -7.90 -49.14 -32.48
N LEU A 516 -8.23 -48.35 -33.50
CA LEU A 516 -8.04 -48.70 -34.91
C LEU A 516 -6.58 -48.51 -35.39
N GLN A 517 -5.67 -48.06 -34.52
CA GLN A 517 -4.26 -47.82 -34.81
C GLN A 517 -4.01 -46.88 -36.02
N LEU A 518 -4.92 -45.92 -36.24
CA LEU A 518 -4.90 -45.02 -37.40
C LEU A 518 -3.86 -43.90 -37.28
N LEU A 519 -3.42 -43.60 -36.06
CA LEU A 519 -2.54 -42.48 -35.73
C LEU A 519 -1.44 -42.90 -34.74
N PRO A 520 -0.31 -42.17 -34.68
CA PRO A 520 0.75 -42.44 -33.71
C PRO A 520 0.22 -42.36 -32.27
N ALA A 521 0.54 -43.38 -31.48
CA ALA A 521 -0.11 -43.62 -30.20
C ALA A 521 0.28 -42.59 -29.10
N VAL A 522 1.50 -42.06 -29.14
CA VAL A 522 2.02 -41.07 -28.18
C VAL A 522 1.28 -39.71 -28.24
N PRO A 523 1.16 -39.02 -29.40
CA PRO A 523 0.43 -37.76 -29.46
C PRO A 523 -1.06 -37.93 -29.18
N LEU A 524 -1.64 -39.09 -29.52
CA LEU A 524 -3.03 -39.40 -29.22
C LEU A 524 -3.24 -39.62 -27.72
N GLY A 525 -2.31 -40.29 -27.03
CA GLY A 525 -2.29 -40.39 -25.57
C GLY A 525 -2.12 -39.04 -24.87
N ALA A 526 -1.28 -38.16 -25.41
CA ALA A 526 -1.10 -36.80 -24.92
C ALA A 526 -2.38 -35.95 -25.10
N ALA A 527 -3.04 -36.06 -26.26
CA ALA A 527 -4.31 -35.41 -26.53
C ALA A 527 -5.41 -35.93 -25.60
N LEU A 528 -5.48 -37.26 -25.36
CA LEU A 528 -6.39 -37.88 -24.39
C LEU A 528 -6.14 -37.37 -22.97
N TYR A 529 -4.88 -37.22 -22.55
CA TYR A 529 -4.54 -36.70 -21.23
C TYR A 529 -5.02 -35.24 -21.04
N ALA A 530 -4.72 -34.36 -22.00
CA ALA A 530 -5.19 -32.97 -21.98
C ALA A 530 -6.72 -32.87 -22.03
N TRP A 531 -7.36 -33.67 -22.89
CA TRP A 531 -8.82 -33.75 -22.99
C TRP A 531 -9.46 -34.26 -21.70
N SER A 532 -8.82 -35.19 -21.00
CA SER A 532 -9.29 -35.72 -19.71
C SER A 532 -9.17 -34.69 -18.58
N CYS A 533 -8.15 -33.84 -18.58
CA CYS A 533 -8.06 -32.69 -17.67
C CYS A 533 -9.27 -31.74 -17.84
N ALA A 534 -9.68 -31.47 -19.09
CA ALA A 534 -10.90 -30.70 -19.35
C ALA A 534 -12.17 -31.42 -18.86
N GLY A 535 -12.21 -32.74 -18.95
CA GLY A 535 -13.33 -33.56 -18.45
C GLY A 535 -13.48 -33.54 -16.93
N LEU A 536 -12.37 -33.53 -16.19
CA LEU A 536 -12.37 -33.42 -14.72
C LEU A 536 -12.99 -32.10 -14.24
N LEU A 537 -12.83 -31.01 -14.99
CA LEU A 537 -13.45 -29.73 -14.69
C LEU A 537 -14.98 -29.77 -14.81
N ILE A 538 -15.51 -30.54 -15.77
CA ILE A 538 -16.94 -30.57 -16.13
C ILE A 538 -17.71 -31.66 -15.35
N SER A 539 -16.97 -32.65 -14.81
CA SER A 539 -17.51 -33.81 -14.10
C SER A 539 -17.34 -33.69 -12.58
N PRO A 540 -18.39 -33.35 -11.82
CA PRO A 540 -18.31 -33.28 -10.37
C PRO A 540 -18.16 -34.69 -9.80
N SER A 541 -17.08 -34.90 -9.05
CA SER A 541 -16.84 -36.17 -8.36
C SER A 541 -17.14 -35.99 -6.87
N ASP A 542 -18.05 -36.79 -6.31
CA ASP A 542 -18.17 -36.87 -4.85
C ASP A 542 -16.85 -37.45 -4.31
N LEU A 543 -16.01 -36.63 -3.68
CA LEU A 543 -14.68 -37.01 -3.18
C LEU A 543 -14.72 -37.91 -1.93
N ARG A 544 -15.68 -38.84 -1.85
CA ARG A 544 -15.64 -39.90 -0.84
C ARG A 544 -14.46 -40.81 -1.16
N TRP A 545 -13.61 -41.13 -0.18
CA TRP A 545 -12.40 -41.95 -0.38
C TRP A 545 -12.65 -43.25 -1.17
N ARG A 546 -13.83 -43.88 -0.96
CA ARG A 546 -14.31 -45.06 -1.69
C ARG A 546 -14.39 -44.90 -3.22
N THR A 547 -14.42 -43.67 -3.73
CA THR A 547 -14.62 -43.37 -5.16
C THR A 547 -13.45 -42.62 -5.79
N VAL A 548 -12.50 -42.14 -4.98
CA VAL A 548 -11.32 -41.37 -5.43
C VAL A 548 -10.08 -42.26 -5.60
N TRP A 549 -10.09 -43.48 -5.03
CA TRP A 549 -8.96 -44.41 -5.11
C TRP A 549 -8.41 -44.67 -6.54
N PRO A 550 -9.21 -44.69 -7.63
CA PRO A 550 -8.67 -44.88 -8.98
C PRO A 550 -7.79 -43.69 -9.43
N LEU A 551 -8.11 -42.47 -9.00
CA LEU A 551 -7.33 -41.26 -9.29
C LEU A 551 -6.00 -41.21 -8.51
N VAL A 552 -5.93 -41.95 -7.39
CA VAL A 552 -4.78 -42.00 -6.47
C VAL A 552 -3.84 -43.16 -6.77
N LEU A 553 -4.39 -44.36 -7.02
CA LEU A 553 -3.61 -45.59 -7.16
C LEU A 553 -3.05 -45.79 -8.58
N VAL A 554 -3.82 -45.44 -9.61
CA VAL A 554 -3.50 -45.86 -10.99
C VAL A 554 -2.30 -45.08 -11.58
N PRO A 555 -2.23 -43.73 -11.49
CA PRO A 555 -1.07 -42.99 -12.01
C PRO A 555 0.23 -43.22 -11.21
N SER A 556 0.12 -43.61 -9.94
CA SER A 556 1.26 -43.79 -9.02
C SER A 556 1.91 -45.17 -9.17
N LEU A 557 1.12 -46.25 -9.32
CA LEU A 557 1.63 -47.59 -9.62
C LEU A 557 2.24 -47.68 -11.01
N GLY A 558 1.58 -47.09 -12.02
CA GLY A 558 2.10 -47.03 -13.38
C GLY A 558 3.48 -46.35 -13.40
N SER A 559 3.60 -45.16 -12.81
CA SER A 559 4.87 -44.45 -12.71
C SER A 559 5.95 -45.27 -11.99
N PHE A 560 5.66 -45.83 -10.81
CA PHE A 560 6.62 -46.58 -9.99
C PHE A 560 7.21 -47.82 -10.70
N LEU A 561 6.38 -48.58 -11.43
CA LEU A 561 6.83 -49.79 -12.14
C LEU A 561 7.77 -49.49 -13.33
N LEU A 562 7.84 -48.25 -13.79
CA LEU A 562 8.58 -47.83 -15.00
C LEU A 562 9.95 -47.23 -14.73
N ALA A 563 10.33 -47.08 -13.46
CA ALA A 563 11.54 -46.39 -13.03
C ALA A 563 12.86 -46.99 -13.56
N GLY A 564 12.83 -48.20 -14.15
CA GLY A 564 13.98 -48.90 -14.72
C GLY A 564 13.89 -49.28 -16.21
N GLN A 565 12.88 -48.82 -16.97
CA GLN A 565 12.64 -49.30 -18.34
C GLN A 565 13.11 -48.33 -19.45
N ALA A 566 13.38 -48.87 -20.64
CA ALA A 566 13.89 -48.14 -21.82
C ALA A 566 12.95 -46.99 -22.28
N ALA A 567 13.50 -46.01 -23.02
CA ALA A 567 12.77 -44.80 -23.42
C ALA A 567 11.48 -45.07 -24.25
N SER A 568 11.51 -46.07 -25.13
CA SER A 568 10.34 -46.53 -25.91
C SER A 568 9.23 -47.13 -25.06
N VAL A 569 9.59 -47.79 -23.95
CA VAL A 569 8.63 -48.40 -23.02
C VAL A 569 8.00 -47.34 -22.11
N ARG A 570 8.75 -46.28 -21.76
CA ARG A 570 8.23 -45.13 -21.00
C ARG A 570 7.22 -44.29 -21.77
N SER A 571 7.44 -44.02 -23.06
CA SER A 571 6.47 -43.29 -23.88
C SER A 571 5.18 -44.09 -24.09
N MET A 572 5.29 -45.41 -24.27
CA MET A 572 4.15 -46.32 -24.35
C MET A 572 3.38 -46.36 -23.03
N SER A 573 4.04 -46.26 -21.87
CA SER A 573 3.32 -46.24 -20.59
C SER A 573 2.68 -44.89 -20.24
N MET A 574 3.27 -43.75 -20.63
CA MET A 574 2.58 -42.45 -20.51
C MET A 574 1.32 -42.38 -21.38
N MET A 575 1.32 -43.06 -22.54
CA MET A 575 0.09 -43.27 -23.32
C MET A 575 -0.95 -44.06 -22.52
N HIS A 576 -0.57 -45.14 -21.81
CA HIS A 576 -1.50 -45.88 -20.95
C HIS A 576 -2.09 -44.98 -19.85
N ASN A 577 -1.27 -44.15 -19.20
CA ASN A 577 -1.76 -43.18 -18.21
C ASN A 577 -2.81 -42.21 -18.80
N GLY A 578 -2.64 -41.78 -20.05
CA GLY A 578 -3.61 -40.94 -20.76
C GLY A 578 -4.95 -41.64 -21.01
N VAL A 579 -4.92 -42.93 -21.38
CA VAL A 579 -6.12 -43.77 -21.59
C VAL A 579 -6.81 -44.08 -20.26
N GLU A 580 -6.04 -44.42 -19.22
CA GLU A 580 -6.55 -44.71 -17.88
C GLU A 580 -7.24 -43.49 -17.28
N LEU A 581 -6.62 -42.31 -17.38
CA LEU A 581 -7.25 -41.07 -16.94
C LEU A 581 -8.56 -40.80 -17.70
N ALA A 582 -8.59 -41.04 -19.02
CA ALA A 582 -9.80 -40.90 -19.81
C ALA A 582 -10.93 -41.84 -19.35
N LEU A 583 -10.61 -43.11 -19.06
CA LEU A 583 -11.57 -44.09 -18.54
C LEU A 583 -12.08 -43.72 -17.13
N ILE A 584 -11.21 -43.22 -16.25
CA ILE A 584 -11.58 -42.74 -14.92
C ILE A 584 -12.56 -41.57 -15.04
N VAL A 585 -12.28 -40.61 -15.93
CA VAL A 585 -13.17 -39.46 -16.17
C VAL A 585 -14.47 -39.88 -16.85
N LEU A 586 -14.43 -40.87 -17.75
CA LEU A 586 -15.62 -41.48 -18.35
C LEU A 586 -16.52 -42.11 -17.27
N TYR A 587 -15.93 -42.85 -16.33
CA TYR A 587 -16.66 -43.41 -15.19
C TYR A 587 -17.32 -42.31 -14.34
N PHE A 588 -16.60 -41.24 -14.01
CA PHE A 588 -17.17 -40.13 -13.24
C PHE A 588 -18.29 -39.40 -13.98
N THR A 589 -18.11 -39.14 -15.28
CA THR A 589 -19.11 -38.46 -16.12
C THR A 589 -20.38 -39.29 -16.24
N LEU A 590 -20.27 -40.58 -16.55
CA LEU A 590 -21.39 -41.51 -16.63
C LEU A 590 -22.11 -41.66 -15.30
N ARG A 591 -21.36 -41.82 -14.20
CA ARG A 591 -21.94 -41.89 -12.84
C ARG A 591 -22.66 -40.60 -12.47
N CYS A 592 -22.12 -39.44 -12.80
CA CYS A 592 -22.78 -38.16 -12.55
C CYS A 592 -24.07 -38.02 -13.35
N ILE A 593 -24.08 -38.44 -14.62
CA ILE A 593 -25.29 -38.48 -15.46
C ILE A 593 -26.30 -39.44 -14.83
N TYR A 594 -25.88 -40.66 -14.47
CA TYR A 594 -26.76 -41.66 -13.86
C TYR A 594 -27.39 -41.17 -12.54
N LEU A 595 -26.61 -40.59 -11.62
CA LEU A 595 -27.13 -40.13 -10.33
C LEU A 595 -28.07 -38.92 -10.46
N ARG A 596 -27.78 -37.98 -11.35
CA ARG A 596 -28.62 -36.78 -11.54
C ARG A 596 -29.88 -37.05 -12.34
N TYR A 597 -29.80 -37.88 -13.38
CA TYR A 597 -30.95 -38.19 -14.25
C TYR A 597 -31.74 -39.41 -13.77
N GLY A 598 -31.11 -40.38 -13.10
CA GLY A 598 -31.79 -41.49 -12.44
C GLY A 598 -32.69 -41.04 -11.27
N ALA A 599 -32.30 -39.98 -10.55
CA ALA A 599 -33.14 -39.33 -9.54
C ALA A 599 -34.38 -38.64 -10.15
N ALA A 600 -34.32 -38.21 -11.42
CA ALA A 600 -35.47 -37.65 -12.13
C ALA A 600 -36.43 -38.74 -12.64
N LEU A 601 -35.93 -39.93 -12.97
CA LEU A 601 -36.73 -41.10 -13.36
C LEU A 601 -37.37 -41.86 -12.19
N SER A 602 -36.88 -41.67 -10.96
CA SER A 602 -37.34 -42.38 -9.76
C SER A 602 -38.33 -41.59 -8.90
N ARG A 603 -38.86 -40.45 -9.37
CA ARG A 603 -40.06 -39.82 -8.77
C ARG A 603 -41.31 -40.56 -9.28
N PRO A 604 -42.00 -41.39 -8.46
CA PRO A 604 -43.27 -41.97 -8.86
C PRO A 604 -44.35 -40.92 -8.61
N GLY A 605 -44.90 -40.37 -9.68
CA GLY A 605 -45.92 -39.33 -9.58
C GLY A 605 -46.49 -38.94 -10.93
N LEU A 606 -46.75 -39.92 -11.80
CA LEU A 606 -47.63 -39.85 -12.97
C LEU A 606 -48.16 -41.27 -13.24
N SER A 607 -49.02 -41.74 -12.34
CA SER A 607 -50.05 -42.76 -12.57
C SER A 607 -51.18 -42.50 -11.59
#